data_AF-A0A1G4KQK9-F1
#
_entry.id   AF-A0A1G4KQK9-F1
#
_cell.length_a   1.000
_cell.length_b   1.000
_cell.length_c   1.000
_cell.angle_alpha   90.00
_cell.angle_beta   90.00
_cell.angle_gamma   90.00
#
_symmetry.space_group_name_H-M   'P 1'
#
loop_
_entity.id
_entity.type
_entity.pdbx_description
1 polymer ?
#
loop_
_entity_poly.entity_id
_entity_poly.type
_entity_poly.pdbx_seq_one_letter_code
_entity_poly.pdbx_strand_id
1 'polypeptide(L)'
;MHRIPLLSRLSDQAVVSNNPALRRSSNSTVDPTHSLSHRRLSQETLTTLINPLAATGTSPAIVENVTMLNMESRIDSDTESLQATLTEDAFGSVFEVPAISYTYIRKLPIVTSNFFGKSVHVFASKLDVEQFKAQGKNGEVTPILTLHSQRGIQSLKKNSPQCILYSYDGKDRVEHARMYHDILKNNNHKYTMVFRDSSIVVLINSKSGPFTDCEFKSTRLRFLGTTGSYSTFGSRAITAVTVTNNDIELLTDGYSVDELASSNDLKPKLNKVAVKNIKELSKFIPFATLRLEPTSVITKRIQKVGEIQTFDHVDSRIPSSNCMAMLAVLLVLREQETMKIQRND
;
A
#
# COMPACT_ATOMS: atom_id res chain seq x y z
N MET A 1 -29.32 12.60 -17.68
CA MET A 1 -29.76 11.80 -16.51
C MET A 1 -29.86 10.34 -16.95
N HIS A 2 -28.84 9.52 -16.69
CA HIS A 2 -28.88 8.08 -16.97
C HIS A 2 -28.61 7.31 -15.68
N ARG A 3 -29.58 6.47 -15.30
CA ARG A 3 -29.55 5.58 -14.14
C ARG A 3 -28.78 4.31 -14.53
N ILE A 4 -27.81 3.93 -13.71
CA ILE A 4 -27.14 2.62 -13.78
C ILE A 4 -27.98 1.61 -12.97
N PRO A 5 -28.22 0.37 -13.45
CA PRO A 5 -29.05 -0.59 -12.75
C PRO A 5 -28.31 -1.23 -11.56
N LEU A 6 -29.03 -1.38 -10.45
CA LEU A 6 -28.64 -2.15 -9.28
C LEU A 6 -28.69 -3.65 -9.61
N LEU A 7 -27.54 -4.32 -9.54
CA LEU A 7 -27.46 -5.79 -9.52
C LEU A 7 -28.04 -6.30 -8.20
N SER A 8 -29.25 -6.82 -8.28
CA SER A 8 -29.85 -7.66 -7.24
C SER A 8 -30.43 -8.90 -7.90
N ARG A 9 -30.27 -10.04 -7.22
CA ARG A 9 -30.75 -11.39 -7.54
C ARG A 9 -29.81 -12.20 -8.43
N LEU A 10 -29.20 -13.22 -7.83
CA LEU A 10 -29.46 -14.63 -8.15
C LEU A 10 -28.79 -15.50 -7.08
N SER A 11 -29.62 -16.02 -6.19
CA SER A 11 -29.35 -17.25 -5.44
C SER A 11 -30.29 -18.33 -5.97
N ASP A 12 -29.81 -19.57 -5.89
CA ASP A 12 -30.49 -20.85 -6.12
C ASP A 12 -30.54 -21.37 -7.57
N GLN A 13 -29.65 -22.31 -7.88
CA GLN A 13 -30.03 -23.73 -7.96
C GLN A 13 -28.79 -24.64 -8.05
N ALA A 14 -28.82 -25.69 -7.24
CA ALA A 14 -27.83 -26.75 -7.15
C ALA A 14 -27.98 -27.77 -8.28
N VAL A 15 -26.86 -28.36 -8.74
CA VAL A 15 -26.85 -29.75 -9.22
C VAL A 15 -25.57 -30.44 -8.76
N VAL A 16 -25.79 -31.54 -8.05
CA VAL A 16 -24.85 -32.55 -7.60
C VAL A 16 -24.46 -33.46 -8.77
N SER A 17 -23.19 -33.80 -8.93
CA SER A 17 -22.83 -35.14 -9.43
C SER A 17 -21.48 -35.62 -8.90
N ASN A 18 -21.56 -36.67 -8.08
CA ASN A 18 -20.46 -37.56 -7.73
C ASN A 18 -19.95 -38.30 -8.97
N ASN A 19 -18.63 -38.52 -9.09
CA ASN A 19 -18.11 -39.89 -9.01
C ASN A 19 -16.58 -40.00 -8.91
N PRO A 20 -16.08 -41.06 -8.24
CA PRO A 20 -14.67 -41.31 -7.98
C PRO A 20 -14.05 -42.40 -8.90
N ALA A 21 -12.72 -42.50 -8.78
CA ALA A 21 -11.90 -43.71 -8.89
C ALA A 21 -11.42 -44.22 -10.28
N LEU A 22 -10.27 -44.93 -10.18
CA LEU A 22 -9.52 -45.77 -11.14
C LEU A 22 -8.32 -45.05 -11.81
N ARG A 23 -7.10 -45.59 -11.86
CA ARG A 23 -6.48 -46.80 -11.31
C ARG A 23 -4.96 -46.76 -11.66
N ARG A 24 -4.12 -47.27 -10.75
CA ARG A 24 -2.91 -48.12 -10.91
C ARG A 24 -1.92 -47.83 -12.07
N SER A 25 -0.67 -47.48 -11.74
CA SER A 25 0.53 -48.36 -11.58
C SER A 25 1.47 -48.15 -12.78
N SER A 26 2.79 -48.03 -12.68
CA SER A 26 3.73 -48.89 -11.96
C SER A 26 5.15 -48.29 -11.87
N ASN A 27 5.78 -48.53 -10.71
CA ASN A 27 7.19 -48.80 -10.38
C ASN A 27 8.32 -48.58 -11.41
N SER A 28 9.40 -47.91 -10.95
CA SER A 28 10.70 -48.55 -10.57
C SER A 28 11.69 -47.47 -10.06
N THR A 29 11.96 -47.38 -8.76
CA THR A 29 13.22 -47.83 -8.07
C THR A 29 14.52 -47.55 -8.83
N VAL A 30 15.40 -46.69 -8.29
CA VAL A 30 16.65 -47.04 -7.55
C VAL A 30 17.25 -45.73 -6.98
N ASP A 31 17.43 -45.70 -5.65
CA ASP A 31 18.26 -44.79 -4.83
C ASP A 31 19.49 -45.63 -4.36
N PRO A 32 20.45 -45.12 -3.56
CA PRO A 32 21.12 -43.81 -3.49
C PRO A 32 22.66 -44.00 -3.32
N THR A 33 23.48 -42.93 -3.33
CA THR A 33 24.71 -42.91 -2.48
C THR A 33 25.25 -41.51 -2.21
N HIS A 34 25.75 -41.36 -0.98
CA HIS A 34 26.20 -40.19 -0.24
C HIS A 34 27.59 -39.64 -0.59
N SER A 35 27.83 -38.39 -0.13
CA SER A 35 29.01 -37.89 0.63
C SER A 35 29.53 -36.56 0.05
N LEU A 36 29.31 -35.42 0.74
CA LEU A 36 30.11 -34.80 1.83
C LEU A 36 31.24 -33.87 1.33
N SER A 37 31.06 -32.59 1.66
CA SER A 37 32.07 -31.59 2.08
C SER A 37 33.31 -31.34 1.21
N HIS A 38 33.50 -30.10 0.75
CA HIS A 38 34.43 -29.18 1.41
C HIS A 38 34.38 -27.74 0.86
N ARG A 39 34.55 -26.85 1.83
CA ARG A 39 34.57 -25.38 1.80
C ARG A 39 36.03 -24.90 1.66
N ARG A 40 36.29 -23.85 0.87
CA ARG A 40 37.36 -22.82 1.03
C ARG A 40 37.03 -21.67 0.06
N LEU A 41 36.69 -20.45 0.47
CA LEU A 41 37.37 -19.38 1.25
C LEU A 41 38.54 -18.68 0.51
N SER A 42 38.28 -17.44 0.13
CA SER A 42 39.14 -16.25 0.21
C SER A 42 38.16 -15.07 0.31
N GLN A 43 37.89 -14.40 1.43
CA GLN A 43 38.75 -13.72 2.40
C GLN A 43 39.58 -12.59 1.76
N GLU A 44 38.95 -11.43 1.63
CA GLU A 44 39.63 -10.15 1.82
C GLU A 44 38.91 -9.34 2.89
N THR A 45 39.75 -8.77 3.74
CA THR A 45 39.49 -8.24 5.07
C THR A 45 39.58 -6.73 4.98
N LEU A 46 38.68 -6.00 5.64
CA LEU A 46 39.02 -4.68 6.19
C LEU A 46 38.29 -4.49 7.52
N THR A 47 39.07 -4.73 8.57
CA THR A 47 38.82 -4.39 9.97
C THR A 47 38.95 -2.88 10.21
N THR A 48 38.06 -2.34 11.04
CA THR A 48 38.41 -1.29 12.01
C THR A 48 37.72 -1.57 13.34
N LEU A 49 38.56 -1.64 14.36
CA LEU A 49 38.28 -1.92 15.78
C LEU A 49 37.57 -0.74 16.46
N ILE A 50 36.61 -1.03 17.35
CA ILE A 50 36.53 -0.43 18.71
C ILE A 50 36.02 -1.50 19.69
N ASN A 51 36.73 -1.64 20.82
CA ASN A 51 36.61 -2.67 21.86
C ASN A 51 35.27 -2.71 22.63
N PRO A 52 34.88 -3.88 23.18
CA PRO A 52 33.86 -4.03 24.21
C PRO A 52 34.46 -3.92 25.63
N LEU A 53 33.71 -3.38 26.58
CA LEU A 53 33.97 -3.58 28.01
C LEU A 53 32.90 -4.51 28.61
N ALA A 54 33.38 -5.49 29.37
CA ALA A 54 32.68 -6.51 30.14
C ALA A 54 31.80 -5.90 31.28
N ALA A 55 30.92 -6.59 32.01
CA ALA A 55 30.88 -8.00 32.41
C ALA A 55 29.51 -8.38 33.03
N THR A 56 29.20 -9.69 32.94
CA THR A 56 28.55 -10.59 33.93
C THR A 56 27.14 -10.34 34.49
N GLY A 57 26.30 -11.38 34.38
CA GLY A 57 25.33 -11.74 35.44
C GLY A 57 24.06 -12.49 35.03
N THR A 58 24.09 -13.82 35.14
CA THR A 58 23.00 -14.73 35.60
C THR A 58 21.61 -14.72 34.91
N SER A 59 21.26 -15.87 34.30
CA SER A 59 19.88 -16.38 34.13
C SER A 59 19.37 -16.99 35.46
N PRO A 60 18.09 -17.39 35.67
CA PRO A 60 16.92 -17.41 34.76
C PRO A 60 15.59 -16.90 35.37
N ALA A 61 14.64 -16.44 34.55
CA ALA A 61 13.21 -16.48 34.89
C ALA A 61 12.33 -16.32 33.64
N ILE A 62 11.47 -17.32 33.44
CA ILE A 62 10.34 -17.30 32.51
C ILE A 62 9.35 -16.24 33.01
N VAL A 63 9.17 -15.16 32.26
CA VAL A 63 7.99 -14.29 32.37
C VAL A 63 7.59 -13.91 30.95
N GLU A 64 6.45 -14.45 30.53
CA GLU A 64 5.69 -13.95 29.39
C GLU A 64 5.44 -12.45 29.59
N ASN A 65 6.08 -11.62 28.78
CA ASN A 65 5.69 -10.22 28.63
C ASN A 65 5.78 -9.87 27.14
N VAL A 66 4.61 -9.92 26.51
CA VAL A 66 4.30 -9.32 25.21
C VAL A 66 4.59 -7.83 25.33
N THR A 67 5.81 -7.44 24.99
CA THR A 67 6.22 -6.03 24.91
C THR A 67 5.97 -5.55 23.49
N MET A 68 4.81 -4.89 23.31
CA MET A 68 4.54 -4.00 22.18
C MET A 68 5.40 -2.74 22.28
N LEU A 69 6.71 -2.82 22.10
CA LEU A 69 7.58 -1.65 22.07
C LEU A 69 8.75 -1.88 21.10
N ASN A 70 9.09 -0.82 20.35
CA ASN A 70 10.20 -0.69 19.39
C ASN A 70 10.00 -1.13 17.93
N MET A 71 8.91 -0.70 17.29
CA MET A 71 8.92 -0.51 15.82
C MET A 71 8.98 0.96 15.38
N GLU A 72 8.77 1.91 16.31
CA GLU A 72 8.90 3.36 16.03
C GLU A 72 10.35 3.87 16.02
N SER A 73 11.32 3.16 16.61
CA SER A 73 12.72 3.63 16.72
C SER A 73 13.68 3.08 15.67
N ARG A 74 13.19 2.33 14.67
CA ARG A 74 14.04 1.69 13.63
C ARG A 74 13.78 2.15 12.19
N ILE A 75 12.92 3.15 11.98
CA ILE A 75 12.72 3.74 10.65
C ILE A 75 13.69 4.91 10.41
N ASP A 76 14.38 5.41 11.45
CA ASP A 76 15.28 6.57 11.37
C ASP A 76 16.76 6.22 11.09
N SER A 77 17.09 4.98 10.72
CA SER A 77 18.51 4.56 10.56
C SER A 77 18.88 3.94 9.20
N ASP A 78 17.99 3.86 8.21
CA ASP A 78 18.36 3.41 6.86
C ASP A 78 17.81 4.41 5.81
N THR A 79 18.54 5.51 5.67
CA THR A 79 18.26 6.63 4.75
C THR A 79 18.89 6.46 3.36
N GLU A 80 19.21 5.24 2.94
CA GLU A 80 19.77 5.00 1.60
C GLU A 80 18.82 4.24 0.68
N SER A 81 18.53 4.91 -0.44
CA SER A 81 18.19 4.30 -1.73
C SER A 81 16.83 3.60 -1.92
N LEU A 82 15.89 4.38 -2.46
CA LEU A 82 15.03 3.94 -3.58
C LEU A 82 15.88 3.72 -4.86
N GLN A 83 17.09 3.15 -4.76
CA GLN A 83 17.85 2.64 -5.90
C GLN A 83 17.66 1.14 -5.94
N ALA A 84 16.43 0.70 -6.17
CA ALA A 84 16.25 -0.61 -6.75
C ALA A 84 16.52 -0.45 -8.25
N THR A 85 17.63 -0.99 -8.73
CA THR A 85 17.77 -1.26 -10.17
C THR A 85 16.67 -2.25 -10.50
N LEU A 86 15.58 -1.78 -11.12
CA LEU A 86 14.52 -2.64 -11.66
C LEU A 86 15.13 -3.44 -12.81
N THR A 87 15.85 -4.53 -12.52
CA THR A 87 16.39 -5.41 -13.55
C THR A 87 15.24 -6.23 -14.13
N GLU A 88 15.21 -6.33 -15.46
CA GLU A 88 14.16 -6.99 -16.25
C GLU A 88 13.89 -8.43 -15.75
N ASP A 89 14.97 -9.13 -15.37
CA ASP A 89 14.95 -10.50 -14.83
C ASP A 89 14.12 -10.67 -13.53
N ALA A 90 13.84 -9.58 -12.81
CA ALA A 90 13.13 -9.65 -11.52
C ALA A 90 11.61 -9.40 -11.61
N PHE A 91 11.11 -8.79 -12.68
CA PHE A 91 9.71 -8.31 -12.73
C PHE A 91 8.92 -8.68 -13.97
N GLY A 92 9.55 -8.82 -15.13
CA GLY A 92 8.82 -8.76 -16.40
C GLY A 92 8.09 -7.42 -16.54
N SER A 93 6.85 -7.33 -16.02
CA SER A 93 5.98 -6.14 -16.07
C SER A 93 5.44 -5.71 -14.70
N VAL A 94 5.37 -4.40 -14.46
CA VAL A 94 4.66 -3.73 -13.37
C VAL A 94 3.53 -2.91 -13.97
N PHE A 95 2.31 -3.15 -13.51
CA PHE A 95 1.06 -2.57 -14.04
C PHE A 95 0.92 -2.72 -15.56
N GLU A 96 1.23 -3.92 -16.07
CA GLU A 96 1.23 -4.28 -17.50
C GLU A 96 2.28 -3.52 -18.36
N VAL A 97 3.19 -2.76 -17.72
CA VAL A 97 4.29 -2.05 -18.38
C VAL A 97 5.61 -2.70 -18.00
N PRO A 98 6.58 -2.88 -18.91
CA PRO A 98 7.88 -3.45 -18.55
C PRO A 98 8.52 -2.69 -17.39
N ALA A 99 9.04 -3.43 -16.40
CA ALA A 99 9.58 -2.80 -15.19
C ALA A 99 10.76 -1.87 -15.49
N ILE A 100 11.56 -2.20 -16.51
CA ILE A 100 12.67 -1.36 -16.99
C ILE A 100 12.23 0.00 -17.52
N SER A 101 10.95 0.18 -17.86
CA SER A 101 10.43 1.47 -18.35
C SER A 101 10.22 2.47 -17.21
N TYR A 102 10.19 2.04 -15.95
CA TYR A 102 9.98 2.91 -14.78
C TYR A 102 11.27 3.65 -14.37
N THR A 103 11.73 4.55 -15.24
CA THR A 103 13.01 5.25 -15.06
C THR A 103 12.90 6.58 -14.32
N TYR A 104 11.69 7.11 -14.10
CA TYR A 104 11.48 8.45 -13.57
C TYR A 104 11.08 8.43 -12.10
N ILE A 105 11.89 9.08 -11.25
CA ILE A 105 11.58 9.24 -9.83
C ILE A 105 10.86 10.58 -9.62
N ARG A 106 9.64 10.53 -9.11
CA ARG A 106 8.81 11.70 -8.79
C ARG A 106 8.83 11.96 -7.29
N LYS A 107 8.91 13.24 -6.91
CA LYS A 107 8.76 13.72 -5.53
C LYS A 107 7.61 14.73 -5.48
N LEU A 108 6.47 14.29 -4.97
CA LEU A 108 5.19 14.97 -5.06
C LEU A 108 4.79 15.50 -3.69
N PRO A 109 4.87 16.82 -3.44
CA PRO A 109 4.56 17.39 -2.14
C PRO A 109 3.06 17.27 -1.81
N ILE A 110 2.78 16.94 -0.56
CA ILE A 110 1.43 16.83 0.01
C ILE A 110 1.18 18.02 0.92
N VAL A 111 0.03 18.66 0.69
CA VAL A 111 -0.38 19.87 1.37
C VAL A 111 -1.82 19.74 1.82
N THR A 112 -2.12 20.08 3.07
CA THR A 112 -3.51 20.28 3.50
C THR A 112 -3.87 21.74 3.33
N SER A 113 -5.11 21.99 2.91
CA SER A 113 -5.64 23.34 2.86
C SER A 113 -7.03 23.39 3.46
N ASN A 114 -7.32 24.51 4.13
CA ASN A 114 -8.66 24.85 4.57
C ASN A 114 -9.43 25.65 3.50
N PHE A 115 -8.81 25.97 2.36
CA PHE A 115 -9.44 26.79 1.32
C PHE A 115 -10.69 26.12 0.71
N PHE A 116 -10.78 24.78 0.66
CA PHE A 116 -11.89 24.03 0.03
C PHE A 116 -12.52 22.99 0.96
N GLY A 117 -12.68 23.33 2.25
CA GLY A 117 -12.92 22.34 3.30
C GLY A 117 -11.62 21.64 3.66
N LYS A 118 -11.63 20.68 4.60
CA LYS A 118 -10.43 19.91 4.95
C LYS A 118 -10.08 18.97 3.78
N SER A 119 -9.32 19.46 2.82
CA SER A 119 -8.85 18.70 1.66
C SER A 119 -7.33 18.51 1.69
N VAL A 120 -6.89 17.38 1.12
CA VAL A 120 -5.48 17.04 0.93
C VAL A 120 -5.16 17.19 -0.55
N HIS A 121 -4.11 17.92 -0.88
CA HIS A 121 -3.69 18.24 -2.23
C HIS A 121 -2.30 17.65 -2.48
N VAL A 122 -2.12 17.04 -3.64
CA VAL A 122 -0.82 16.61 -4.17
C VAL A 122 -0.48 17.49 -5.35
N PHE A 123 0.72 18.06 -5.36
CA PHE A 123 1.22 18.89 -6.45
C PHE A 123 2.33 18.17 -7.22
N ALA A 124 2.53 18.57 -8.47
CA ALA A 124 3.58 17.99 -9.31
C ALA A 124 5.00 18.35 -8.83
N SER A 125 5.16 19.49 -8.15
CA SER A 125 6.46 19.97 -7.68
C SER A 125 6.35 20.90 -6.46
N LYS A 126 7.47 21.17 -5.81
CA LYS A 126 7.55 22.20 -4.75
C LYS A 126 7.32 23.62 -5.31
N LEU A 127 7.75 23.87 -6.56
CA LEU A 127 7.52 25.16 -7.22
C LEU A 127 6.01 25.42 -7.41
N ASP A 128 5.27 24.40 -7.82
CA ASP A 128 3.81 24.46 -7.99
C ASP A 128 3.12 24.83 -6.67
N VAL A 129 3.61 24.30 -5.56
CA VAL A 129 3.11 24.64 -4.21
C VAL A 129 3.35 26.13 -3.90
N GLU A 130 4.52 26.67 -4.20
CA GLU A 130 4.80 28.12 -3.98
C GLU A 130 3.94 29.01 -4.90
N GLN A 131 3.77 28.64 -6.16
CA GLN A 131 2.92 29.38 -7.10
C GLN A 131 1.45 29.35 -6.66
N PHE A 132 0.95 28.20 -6.22
CA PHE A 132 -0.40 28.08 -5.68
C PHE A 132 -0.61 28.92 -4.42
N LYS A 133 0.40 29.04 -3.55
CA LYS A 133 0.32 29.95 -2.39
C LYS A 133 0.21 31.41 -2.80
N ALA A 134 1.01 31.83 -3.79
CA ALA A 134 1.07 33.22 -4.23
C ALA A 134 -0.21 33.64 -4.94
N GLN A 135 -0.77 32.77 -5.78
CA GLN A 135 -1.92 33.07 -6.65
C GLN A 135 -3.27 32.65 -6.05
N GLY A 136 -3.27 31.75 -5.06
CA GLY A 136 -4.47 31.19 -4.47
C GLY A 136 -5.35 30.44 -5.48
N LYS A 137 -6.66 30.41 -5.22
CA LYS A 137 -7.64 29.65 -6.02
C LYS A 137 -7.79 30.13 -7.47
N ASN A 138 -7.41 31.37 -7.75
CA ASN A 138 -7.58 31.98 -9.06
C ASN A 138 -6.33 31.79 -9.95
N GLY A 139 -5.27 31.20 -9.39
CA GLY A 139 -4.03 30.89 -10.09
C GLY A 139 -4.21 29.90 -11.23
N GLU A 140 -3.16 29.79 -12.04
CA GLU A 140 -3.11 28.83 -13.14
C GLU A 140 -2.69 27.43 -12.68
N VAL A 141 -2.00 27.35 -11.54
CA VAL A 141 -1.51 26.08 -11.01
C VAL A 141 -2.61 25.36 -10.24
N THR A 142 -2.88 24.13 -10.64
CA THR A 142 -3.80 23.22 -9.97
C THR A 142 -3.04 22.02 -9.39
N PRO A 143 -3.53 21.44 -8.27
CA PRO A 143 -3.01 20.16 -7.78
C PRO A 143 -3.18 19.07 -8.85
N ILE A 144 -2.31 18.07 -8.87
CA ILE A 144 -2.50 16.89 -9.74
C ILE A 144 -3.63 16.00 -9.21
N LEU A 145 -3.80 15.95 -7.88
CA LEU A 145 -4.81 15.14 -7.21
C LEU A 145 -5.24 15.81 -5.92
N THR A 146 -6.55 15.84 -5.67
CA THR A 146 -7.13 16.37 -4.43
C THR A 146 -8.04 15.31 -3.80
N LEU A 147 -7.82 14.96 -2.54
CA LEU A 147 -8.69 14.10 -1.75
C LEU A 147 -9.64 14.94 -0.89
N HIS A 148 -10.93 14.67 -1.02
CA HIS A 148 -11.99 15.20 -0.16
C HIS A 148 -12.55 14.09 0.72
N SER A 149 -12.36 14.23 2.03
CA SER A 149 -12.93 13.33 3.04
C SER A 149 -14.41 13.64 3.23
N GLN A 150 -15.28 12.63 3.13
CA GLN A 150 -16.74 12.76 3.28
C GLN A 150 -17.19 12.38 4.71
N ARG A 151 -16.39 12.77 5.72
CA ARG A 151 -16.64 12.41 7.12
C ARG A 151 -18.06 12.83 7.54
N GLY A 152 -18.79 11.94 8.20
CA GLY A 152 -20.14 12.19 8.72
C GLY A 152 -21.27 12.11 7.68
N ILE A 153 -20.98 12.01 6.38
CA ILE A 153 -22.03 11.80 5.38
C ILE A 153 -22.50 10.34 5.37
N GLN A 154 -21.60 9.41 5.73
CA GLN A 154 -21.92 7.98 5.82
C GLN A 154 -22.98 7.64 6.87
N SER A 155 -23.08 8.41 7.96
CA SER A 155 -24.17 8.25 8.93
C SER A 155 -25.52 8.74 8.41
N LEU A 156 -25.52 9.64 7.42
CA LEU A 156 -26.73 10.21 6.83
C LEU A 156 -27.20 9.45 5.58
N LYS A 157 -26.25 8.89 4.81
CA LYS A 157 -26.53 8.21 3.54
C LYS A 157 -25.75 6.91 3.45
N LYS A 158 -26.50 5.80 3.53
CA LYS A 158 -25.99 4.46 3.22
C LYS A 158 -25.37 4.44 1.82
N ASN A 159 -24.25 3.75 1.67
CA ASN A 159 -23.48 3.64 0.41
C ASN A 159 -22.93 4.99 -0.10
N SER A 160 -22.73 5.98 0.76
CA SER A 160 -21.95 7.17 0.38
C SER A 160 -20.44 6.87 0.43
N PRO A 161 -19.66 7.38 -0.53
CA PRO A 161 -18.22 7.17 -0.53
C PRO A 161 -17.59 7.80 0.71
N GLN A 162 -16.58 7.15 1.27
CA GLN A 162 -15.83 7.67 2.42
C GLN A 162 -14.94 8.84 2.00
N CYS A 163 -14.34 8.77 0.81
CA CYS A 163 -13.65 9.89 0.21
C CYS A 163 -13.85 9.91 -1.32
N ILE A 164 -13.68 11.10 -1.88
CA ILE A 164 -13.72 11.34 -3.32
C ILE A 164 -12.42 12.03 -3.71
N LEU A 165 -11.74 11.50 -4.71
CA LEU A 165 -10.54 12.07 -5.28
C LEU A 165 -10.86 12.76 -6.59
N TYR A 166 -10.26 13.93 -6.79
CA TYR A 166 -10.42 14.72 -8.01
C TYR A 166 -9.07 14.99 -8.65
N SER A 167 -9.02 14.84 -9.96
CA SER A 167 -7.93 15.34 -10.81
C SER A 167 -8.38 16.62 -11.51
N TYR A 168 -7.47 17.27 -12.23
CA TYR A 168 -7.74 18.54 -12.89
C TYR A 168 -7.40 18.43 -14.37
N ASP A 169 -8.33 18.86 -15.21
CA ASP A 169 -8.11 19.09 -16.63
C ASP A 169 -8.09 20.61 -16.84
N GLY A 170 -6.89 21.18 -16.91
CA GLY A 170 -6.69 22.62 -16.74
C GLY A 170 -7.20 23.12 -15.38
N LYS A 171 -8.23 23.96 -15.38
CA LYS A 171 -8.90 24.47 -14.17
C LYS A 171 -10.12 23.64 -13.77
N ASP A 172 -10.59 22.76 -14.65
CA ASP A 172 -11.80 21.97 -14.42
C ASP A 172 -11.48 20.80 -13.49
N ARG A 173 -12.18 20.78 -12.36
CA ARG A 173 -12.07 19.72 -11.38
C ARG A 173 -12.94 18.54 -11.83
N VAL A 174 -12.31 17.39 -12.06
CA VAL A 174 -12.99 16.17 -12.50
C VAL A 174 -12.83 15.07 -11.48
N GLU A 175 -13.91 14.33 -11.22
CA GLU A 175 -13.86 13.18 -10.33
C GLU A 175 -12.92 12.12 -10.92
N HIS A 176 -11.90 11.76 -10.15
CA HIS A 176 -10.90 10.78 -10.54
C HIS A 176 -11.25 9.40 -9.99
N ALA A 177 -11.62 9.33 -8.71
CA ALA A 177 -12.01 8.09 -8.06
C ALA A 177 -12.93 8.32 -6.85
N ARG A 178 -13.73 7.30 -6.53
CA ARG A 178 -14.49 7.22 -5.27
C ARG A 178 -14.00 6.03 -4.46
N MET A 179 -13.90 6.20 -3.15
CA MET A 179 -13.55 5.10 -2.25
C MET A 179 -14.70 4.80 -1.30
N TYR A 180 -15.02 3.52 -1.18
CA TYR A 180 -16.00 2.96 -0.27
C TYR A 180 -15.28 2.11 0.78
N HIS A 181 -15.80 2.11 2.01
CA HIS A 181 -15.24 1.35 3.11
C HIS A 181 -16.28 0.38 3.65
N ASP A 182 -15.86 -0.88 3.80
CA ASP A 182 -16.63 -1.95 4.42
C ASP A 182 -15.77 -2.66 5.48
N ILE A 183 -16.45 -3.31 6.43
CA ILE A 183 -15.80 -4.20 7.41
C ILE A 183 -16.19 -5.63 7.04
N LEU A 184 -15.17 -6.44 6.72
CA LEU A 184 -15.33 -7.85 6.39
C LEU A 184 -15.42 -8.72 7.65
N LYS A 185 -15.73 -10.01 7.45
CA LYS A 185 -15.61 -11.01 8.51
C LYS A 185 -14.18 -11.08 9.05
N ASN A 186 -14.05 -11.46 10.32
CA ASN A 186 -12.82 -11.39 11.12
C ASN A 186 -12.28 -9.95 11.32
N ASN A 187 -13.11 -8.95 11.04
CA ASN A 187 -12.84 -7.52 11.21
C ASN A 187 -11.64 -7.01 10.40
N ASN A 188 -11.43 -7.55 9.21
CA ASN A 188 -10.53 -6.93 8.23
C ASN A 188 -11.26 -5.76 7.56
N HIS A 189 -10.55 -4.69 7.25
CA HIS A 189 -11.13 -3.53 6.58
C HIS A 189 -10.95 -3.66 5.07
N LYS A 190 -12.02 -3.47 4.31
CA LYS A 190 -12.02 -3.44 2.86
C LYS A 190 -12.22 -2.02 2.37
N TYR A 191 -11.36 -1.57 1.46
CA TYR A 191 -11.53 -0.30 0.75
C TYR A 191 -11.68 -0.59 -0.75
N THR A 192 -12.84 -0.26 -1.31
CA THR A 192 -13.11 -0.41 -2.74
C THR A 192 -12.99 0.94 -3.41
N MET A 193 -11.98 1.10 -4.25
CA MET A 193 -11.76 2.29 -5.07
C MET A 193 -12.30 2.06 -6.47
N VAL A 194 -13.23 2.91 -6.92
CA VAL A 194 -13.78 2.90 -8.27
C VAL A 194 -13.27 4.15 -8.99
N PHE A 195 -12.49 3.93 -10.04
CA PHE A 195 -11.91 4.99 -10.85
C PHE A 195 -12.87 5.45 -11.96
N ARG A 196 -12.61 6.63 -12.51
CA ARG A 196 -13.42 7.21 -13.60
C ARG A 196 -13.46 6.34 -14.85
N ASP A 197 -12.36 5.64 -15.15
CA ASP A 197 -12.27 4.69 -16.26
C ASP A 197 -12.95 3.34 -15.97
N SER A 198 -13.68 3.25 -14.85
CA SER A 198 -14.34 2.04 -14.34
C SER A 198 -13.38 0.94 -13.87
N SER A 199 -12.07 1.20 -13.81
CA SER A 199 -11.16 0.29 -13.11
C SER A 199 -11.46 0.28 -11.62
N ILE A 200 -11.21 -0.87 -10.98
CA ILE A 200 -11.48 -1.09 -9.57
C ILE A 200 -10.20 -1.56 -8.89
N VAL A 201 -9.89 -0.96 -7.75
CA VAL A 201 -8.84 -1.45 -6.83
C VAL A 201 -9.49 -1.76 -5.50
N VAL A 202 -9.30 -2.98 -5.02
CA VAL A 202 -9.77 -3.40 -3.70
C VAL A 202 -8.57 -3.60 -2.78
N LEU A 203 -8.55 -2.85 -1.68
CA LEU A 203 -7.53 -2.92 -0.64
C LEU A 203 -8.09 -3.67 0.55
N ILE A 204 -7.36 -4.66 1.07
CA ILE A 204 -7.70 -5.33 2.32
C ILE A 204 -6.63 -5.01 3.35
N ASN A 205 -7.02 -4.31 4.41
CA ASN A 205 -6.17 -4.04 5.57
C ASN A 205 -6.43 -5.11 6.64
N SER A 206 -5.36 -5.77 7.07
CA SER A 206 -5.43 -6.81 8.09
C SER A 206 -5.86 -6.24 9.44
N LYS A 207 -6.65 -7.02 10.18
CA LYS A 207 -6.82 -6.78 11.62
C LYS A 207 -5.52 -6.99 12.39
N SER A 208 -4.73 -7.97 11.96
CA SER A 208 -3.67 -8.61 12.74
C SER A 208 -2.24 -8.25 12.33
N GLY A 209 -2.08 -7.58 11.18
CA GLY A 209 -0.78 -7.23 10.62
C GLY A 209 -0.72 -5.76 10.18
N PRO A 210 0.46 -5.11 10.26
CA PRO A 210 0.65 -3.72 9.86
C PRO A 210 0.87 -3.59 8.34
N PHE A 211 -0.05 -4.15 7.56
CA PHE A 211 0.00 -4.08 6.11
C PHE A 211 -1.39 -4.14 5.48
N THR A 212 -1.49 -3.57 4.30
CA THR A 212 -2.65 -3.61 3.43
C THR A 212 -2.23 -4.22 2.11
N ASP A 213 -3.05 -5.11 1.55
CA ASP A 213 -2.73 -5.75 0.27
C ASP A 213 -3.75 -5.36 -0.79
N CYS A 214 -3.29 -5.31 -2.05
CA CYS A 214 -4.17 -5.32 -3.22
C CYS A 214 -3.49 -5.97 -4.42
N GLU A 215 -4.30 -6.22 -5.44
CA GLU A 215 -3.84 -6.50 -6.78
C GLU A 215 -4.42 -5.46 -7.74
N PHE A 216 -3.58 -4.95 -8.65
CA PHE A 216 -4.00 -4.01 -9.68
C PHE A 216 -3.22 -4.28 -10.97
N LYS A 217 -3.92 -4.46 -12.10
CA LYS A 217 -3.30 -4.76 -13.41
C LYS A 217 -2.23 -5.86 -13.32
N SER A 218 -2.65 -7.01 -12.80
CA SER A 218 -1.80 -8.20 -12.56
C SER A 218 -0.58 -7.95 -11.66
N THR A 219 -0.54 -6.82 -10.94
CA THR A 219 0.55 -6.45 -10.04
C THR A 219 0.10 -6.63 -8.60
N ARG A 220 0.76 -7.55 -7.92
CA ARG A 220 0.56 -7.86 -6.51
C ARG A 220 1.30 -6.84 -5.66
N LEU A 221 0.56 -6.12 -4.81
CA LEU A 221 1.08 -5.03 -3.98
C LEU A 221 0.81 -5.26 -2.51
N ARG A 222 1.80 -4.90 -1.69
CA ARG A 222 1.67 -4.79 -0.24
C ARG A 222 2.08 -3.39 0.21
N PHE A 223 1.26 -2.76 1.03
CA PHE A 223 1.53 -1.47 1.63
C PHE A 223 2.00 -1.70 3.06
N LEU A 224 3.30 -1.50 3.29
CA LEU A 224 3.94 -1.60 4.59
C LEU A 224 3.73 -0.30 5.36
N GLY A 225 3.55 -0.42 6.67
CA GLY A 225 3.38 0.73 7.56
C GLY A 225 1.93 1.19 7.71
N THR A 226 0.94 0.57 7.06
CA THR A 226 -0.45 0.76 7.48
C THR A 226 -0.66 0.08 8.82
N THR A 227 -1.42 0.67 9.74
CA THR A 227 -1.66 0.03 11.04
C THR A 227 -2.93 -0.81 11.01
N GLY A 228 -2.98 -1.81 11.88
CA GLY A 228 -4.12 -2.70 11.99
C GLY A 228 -5.42 -1.93 12.19
N SER A 229 -6.52 -2.53 11.76
CA SER A 229 -7.84 -1.90 11.70
C SER A 229 -8.35 -1.30 13.03
N TYR A 230 -7.93 -1.86 14.17
CA TYR A 230 -8.26 -1.36 15.52
C TYR A 230 -7.10 -0.64 16.22
N SER A 231 -5.97 -0.46 15.54
CA SER A 231 -4.87 0.32 16.09
C SER A 231 -5.34 1.74 16.38
N THR A 232 -5.09 2.22 17.59
CA THR A 232 -5.25 3.63 17.95
C THR A 232 -4.06 4.45 17.46
N PHE A 233 -2.90 3.83 17.26
CA PHE A 233 -1.71 4.47 16.72
C PHE A 233 -1.78 4.44 15.20
N GLY A 234 -1.61 5.60 14.57
CA GLY A 234 -1.50 5.72 13.12
C GLY A 234 -0.06 5.88 12.69
N SER A 235 0.29 5.36 11.51
CA SER A 235 1.63 5.51 10.96
C SER A 235 1.81 6.82 10.20
N ARG A 236 3.05 7.32 10.24
CA ARG A 236 3.49 8.49 9.47
C ARG A 236 4.15 8.13 8.14
N ALA A 237 4.45 6.86 7.90
CA ALA A 237 5.10 6.39 6.68
C ALA A 237 4.40 5.15 6.14
N ILE A 238 4.14 5.15 4.83
CA ILE A 238 3.53 4.03 4.11
C ILE A 238 4.38 3.76 2.88
N THR A 239 4.84 2.53 2.70
CA THR A 239 5.64 2.11 1.55
C THR A 239 4.89 1.05 0.78
N ALA A 240 4.53 1.34 -0.46
CA ALA A 240 4.01 0.38 -1.41
C ALA A 240 5.17 -0.44 -1.98
N VAL A 241 5.08 -1.76 -1.85
CA VAL A 241 6.05 -2.69 -2.42
C VAL A 241 5.35 -3.66 -3.36
N THR A 242 6.02 -3.98 -4.46
CA THR A 242 5.61 -5.05 -5.37
C THR A 242 6.02 -6.40 -4.80
N VAL A 243 5.12 -7.38 -4.91
CA VAL A 243 5.32 -8.75 -4.40
C VAL A 243 5.53 -9.69 -5.58
N THR A 244 6.78 -10.05 -5.86
CA THR A 244 7.14 -10.91 -7.00
C THR A 244 7.22 -12.38 -6.65
N ASN A 245 7.39 -12.72 -5.36
CA ASN A 245 7.47 -14.09 -4.91
C ASN A 245 6.06 -14.68 -4.67
N ASN A 246 5.73 -15.75 -5.40
CA ASN A 246 4.47 -16.48 -5.27
C ASN A 246 4.30 -17.23 -3.94
N ASP A 247 5.38 -17.43 -3.18
CA ASP A 247 5.32 -18.01 -1.83
C ASP A 247 4.70 -17.05 -0.80
N ILE A 248 4.72 -15.74 -1.09
CA ILE A 248 4.14 -14.72 -0.23
C ILE A 248 2.66 -14.62 -0.55
N GLU A 249 1.83 -14.97 0.43
CA GLU A 249 0.38 -14.81 0.34
C GLU A 249 -0.04 -13.36 0.58
N LEU A 250 -0.96 -12.86 -0.23
CA LEU A 250 -1.69 -11.62 -0.03
C LEU A 250 -3.08 -11.90 0.54
N LEU A 251 -3.66 -10.90 1.22
CA LEU A 251 -5.05 -10.97 1.69
C LEU A 251 -6.07 -11.04 0.55
N THR A 252 -5.67 -10.66 -0.67
CA THR A 252 -6.49 -10.71 -1.88
C THR A 252 -6.36 -12.02 -2.65
N ASP A 253 -5.41 -12.89 -2.29
CA ASP A 253 -5.19 -14.15 -3.03
C ASP A 253 -6.43 -15.06 -2.95
N GLY A 254 -6.70 -15.73 -4.07
CA GLY A 254 -7.84 -16.66 -4.19
C GLY A 254 -9.19 -16.00 -4.43
N TYR A 255 -9.22 -14.68 -4.65
CA TYR A 255 -10.43 -13.95 -5.00
C TYR A 255 -10.24 -13.17 -6.31
N SER A 256 -11.26 -13.17 -7.15
CA SER A 256 -11.33 -12.26 -8.30
C SER A 256 -11.64 -10.82 -7.86
N VAL A 257 -11.30 -9.84 -8.69
CA VAL A 257 -11.62 -8.43 -8.44
C VAL A 257 -13.13 -8.22 -8.23
N ASP A 258 -13.96 -8.94 -8.98
CA ASP A 258 -15.42 -8.85 -8.87
C ASP A 258 -15.93 -9.41 -7.53
N GLU A 259 -15.39 -10.54 -7.08
CA GLU A 259 -15.72 -11.10 -5.76
C GLU A 259 -15.28 -10.16 -4.63
N LEU A 260 -14.06 -9.61 -4.74
CA LEU A 260 -13.51 -8.65 -3.80
C LEU A 260 -14.40 -7.38 -3.71
N ALA A 261 -14.83 -6.87 -4.86
CA ALA A 261 -15.64 -5.65 -4.93
C ALA A 261 -17.07 -5.86 -4.42
N SER A 262 -17.70 -6.99 -4.75
CA SER A 262 -19.13 -7.23 -4.53
C SER A 262 -19.47 -7.90 -3.20
N SER A 263 -18.56 -8.67 -2.60
CA SER A 263 -18.86 -9.49 -1.42
C SER A 263 -18.35 -8.87 -0.11
N ASN A 264 -19.21 -8.86 0.90
CA ASN A 264 -18.84 -8.55 2.29
C ASN A 264 -18.62 -9.81 3.15
N ASP A 265 -18.90 -10.99 2.59
CA ASP A 265 -18.78 -12.28 3.27
C ASP A 265 -17.39 -12.90 3.16
N LEU A 266 -16.46 -12.21 2.52
CA LEU A 266 -15.07 -12.60 2.35
C LEU A 266 -14.42 -12.87 3.71
N LYS A 267 -13.64 -13.95 3.77
CA LYS A 267 -12.87 -14.34 4.95
C LYS A 267 -11.39 -14.41 4.59
N PRO A 268 -10.76 -13.28 4.22
CA PRO A 268 -9.34 -13.27 3.92
C PRO A 268 -8.58 -13.71 5.18
N LYS A 269 -7.74 -14.73 4.99
CA LYS A 269 -6.88 -15.32 6.00
C LYS A 269 -5.56 -15.63 5.34
N LEU A 270 -4.47 -15.27 6.00
CA LEU A 270 -3.15 -15.73 5.61
C LEU A 270 -2.93 -17.11 6.23
N ASN A 271 -2.69 -18.11 5.39
CA ASN A 271 -2.34 -19.45 5.84
C ASN A 271 -0.83 -19.57 6.04
N LYS A 272 -0.05 -18.75 5.33
CA LYS A 272 1.42 -18.64 5.44
C LYS A 272 1.86 -17.34 6.10
N VAL A 273 3.16 -17.25 6.39
CA VAL A 273 3.82 -16.19 7.15
C VAL A 273 3.41 -14.80 6.63
N ALA A 274 2.65 -14.07 7.44
CA ALA A 274 2.63 -12.61 7.38
C ALA A 274 4.08 -12.15 7.57
N VAL A 275 4.67 -11.43 6.62
CA VAL A 275 6.09 -11.06 6.68
C VAL A 275 6.37 -10.32 8.00
N LYS A 276 6.95 -11.06 8.95
CA LYS A 276 7.33 -10.56 10.28
C LYS A 276 8.80 -10.15 10.31
N ASN A 277 9.58 -10.49 9.28
CA ASN A 277 11.03 -10.40 9.30
C ASN A 277 11.60 -9.57 8.14
N ILE A 278 12.51 -8.66 8.45
CA ILE A 278 13.14 -7.70 7.53
C ILE A 278 13.90 -8.40 6.40
N LYS A 279 14.43 -9.61 6.62
CA LYS A 279 15.11 -10.39 5.58
C LYS A 279 14.19 -10.80 4.43
N GLU A 280 12.89 -10.98 4.70
CA GLU A 280 11.90 -11.21 3.64
C GLU A 280 11.53 -9.92 2.91
N LEU A 281 11.90 -8.74 3.44
CA LEU A 281 11.76 -7.47 2.72
C LEU A 281 12.71 -7.36 1.52
N SER A 282 13.77 -8.16 1.45
CA SER A 282 14.57 -8.30 0.22
C SER A 282 13.76 -8.86 -0.95
N LYS A 283 12.61 -9.50 -0.69
CA LYS A 283 11.66 -9.99 -1.69
C LYS A 283 10.67 -8.91 -2.16
N PHE A 284 10.75 -7.72 -1.58
CA PHE A 284 9.90 -6.59 -1.87
C PHE A 284 10.71 -5.49 -2.51
N ILE A 285 10.17 -4.89 -3.56
CA ILE A 285 10.81 -3.73 -4.18
C ILE A 285 9.89 -2.52 -4.00
N PRO A 286 10.40 -1.45 -3.37
CA PRO A 286 9.59 -0.28 -3.10
C PRO A 286 9.25 0.42 -4.42
N PHE A 287 7.95 0.64 -4.66
CA PHE A 287 7.43 1.33 -5.84
C PHE A 287 7.04 2.78 -5.51
N ALA A 288 6.50 2.99 -4.31
CA ALA A 288 6.11 4.31 -3.85
C ALA A 288 6.18 4.40 -2.32
N THR A 289 6.56 5.56 -1.83
CA THR A 289 6.66 5.83 -0.39
C THR A 289 5.97 7.16 -0.09
N LEU A 290 5.01 7.13 0.82
CA LEU A 290 4.40 8.32 1.40
C LEU A 290 5.03 8.56 2.77
N ARG A 291 5.48 9.79 3.03
CA ARG A 291 5.98 10.23 4.34
C ARG A 291 5.25 11.47 4.82
N LEU A 292 4.77 11.43 6.05
CA LEU A 292 4.17 12.56 6.74
C LEU A 292 5.23 13.27 7.58
N GLU A 293 5.53 14.51 7.20
CA GLU A 293 6.41 15.37 7.98
C GLU A 293 5.64 16.00 9.15
N PRO A 294 6.32 16.46 10.22
CA PRO A 294 5.71 17.36 11.18
C PRO A 294 5.09 18.55 10.46
N THR A 295 3.83 18.87 10.79
CA THR A 295 3.07 19.88 10.07
C THR A 295 3.77 21.22 10.16
N SER A 296 4.29 21.72 9.04
CA SER A 296 4.83 23.07 8.97
C SER A 296 3.76 23.99 8.39
N VAL A 297 3.45 25.04 9.14
CA VAL A 297 2.50 26.07 8.69
C VAL A 297 3.17 26.82 7.54
N ILE A 298 2.67 26.57 6.33
CA ILE A 298 3.13 27.24 5.12
C ILE A 298 2.51 28.64 5.05
N THR A 299 1.20 28.73 5.29
CA THR A 299 0.44 29.97 5.50
C THR A 299 -0.70 29.69 6.47
N LYS A 300 -1.43 30.72 6.93
CA LYS A 300 -2.61 30.54 7.83
C LYS A 300 -3.66 29.52 7.29
N ARG A 301 -3.66 29.22 5.99
CA ARG A 301 -4.67 28.38 5.31
C ARG A 301 -4.11 27.15 4.61
N ILE A 302 -2.78 26.98 4.60
CA ILE A 302 -2.07 25.93 3.88
C ILE A 302 -1.00 25.36 4.80
N GLN A 303 -0.94 24.05 4.95
CA GLN A 303 0.07 23.38 5.78
C GLN A 303 0.76 22.31 4.96
N LYS A 304 2.10 22.28 5.02
CA LYS A 304 2.85 21.14 4.47
C LYS A 304 2.64 19.97 5.41
N VAL A 305 2.29 18.82 4.86
CA VAL A 305 2.05 17.61 5.66
C VAL A 305 2.88 16.42 5.22
N GLY A 306 3.56 16.48 4.07
CA GLY A 306 4.41 15.37 3.63
C GLY A 306 4.83 15.41 2.17
N GLU A 307 5.29 14.27 1.68
CA GLU A 307 5.72 14.03 0.29
C GLU A 307 5.40 12.57 -0.09
N ILE A 308 5.05 12.35 -1.37
CA ILE A 308 5.03 11.02 -1.98
C ILE A 308 6.21 10.93 -2.94
N GLN A 309 7.05 9.91 -2.76
CA GLN A 309 8.05 9.52 -3.74
C GLN A 309 7.59 8.29 -4.50
N THR A 310 7.69 8.27 -5.82
CA THR A 310 7.21 7.13 -6.64
C THR A 310 7.97 7.02 -7.96
N PHE A 311 8.00 5.83 -8.54
CA PHE A 311 8.51 5.61 -9.89
C PHE A 311 7.41 5.75 -10.94
N ASP A 312 7.76 6.30 -12.09
CA ASP A 312 6.88 6.42 -13.23
C ASP A 312 7.63 6.06 -14.53
N HIS A 313 6.86 5.66 -15.55
CA HIS A 313 7.38 5.30 -16.86
C HIS A 313 7.22 6.41 -17.90
N VAL A 314 6.58 7.53 -17.53
CA VAL A 314 6.36 8.69 -18.39
C VAL A 314 7.08 9.90 -17.79
N ASP A 315 7.85 10.62 -18.61
CA ASP A 315 8.43 11.92 -18.27
C ASP A 315 7.50 13.07 -18.63
N SER A 316 6.57 13.34 -17.73
CA SER A 316 5.56 14.38 -17.93
C SER A 316 5.24 15.07 -16.62
N ARG A 317 4.68 16.29 -16.68
CA ARG A 317 4.23 16.98 -15.47
C ARG A 317 3.12 16.21 -14.75
N ILE A 318 2.18 15.66 -15.52
CA ILE A 318 1.09 14.81 -15.02
C ILE A 318 1.58 13.36 -15.01
N PRO A 319 1.53 12.63 -13.88
CA PRO A 319 1.94 11.23 -13.83
C PRO A 319 1.11 10.32 -14.74
N SER A 320 1.63 9.14 -15.07
CA SER A 320 0.87 8.11 -15.79
C SER A 320 -0.40 7.70 -15.04
N SER A 321 -1.37 7.11 -15.74
CA SER A 321 -2.62 6.62 -15.12
C SER A 321 -2.36 5.60 -14.01
N ASN A 322 -1.40 4.70 -14.20
CA ASN A 322 -0.97 3.73 -13.18
C ASN A 322 -0.40 4.44 -11.94
N CYS A 323 0.47 5.44 -12.15
CA CYS A 323 1.00 6.24 -11.06
C CYS A 323 -0.12 7.01 -10.33
N MET A 324 -1.05 7.63 -11.06
CA MET A 324 -2.20 8.34 -10.50
C MET A 324 -3.09 7.43 -9.63
N ALA A 325 -3.33 6.19 -10.07
CA ALA A 325 -4.04 5.20 -9.27
C ALA A 325 -3.32 4.88 -7.95
N MET A 326 -1.99 4.72 -7.99
CA MET A 326 -1.18 4.48 -6.78
C MET A 326 -1.14 5.68 -5.84
N LEU A 327 -1.08 6.90 -6.37
CA LEU A 327 -1.21 8.12 -5.57
C LEU A 327 -2.58 8.16 -4.86
N ALA A 328 -3.65 7.79 -5.57
CA ALA A 328 -4.99 7.74 -5.02
C ALA A 328 -5.07 6.73 -3.85
N VAL A 329 -4.51 5.53 -4.02
CA VAL A 329 -4.43 4.50 -2.97
C VAL A 329 -3.65 5.01 -1.76
N LEU A 330 -2.46 5.58 -1.94
CA LEU A 330 -1.64 6.09 -0.84
C LEU A 330 -2.35 7.20 -0.06
N LEU A 331 -3.07 8.09 -0.74
CA LEU A 331 -3.84 9.14 -0.08
C LEU A 331 -5.01 8.59 0.75
N VAL A 332 -5.68 7.53 0.27
CA VAL A 332 -6.74 6.82 1.01
C VAL A 332 -6.17 6.21 2.29
N LEU A 333 -5.05 5.49 2.19
CA LEU A 333 -4.42 4.86 3.34
C LEU A 333 -3.89 5.93 4.33
N ARG A 334 -3.33 7.02 3.82
CA ARG A 334 -2.93 8.18 4.64
C ARG A 334 -4.09 8.79 5.40
N GLU A 335 -5.26 8.92 4.79
CA GLU A 335 -6.44 9.46 5.46
C GLU A 335 -6.87 8.55 6.62
N GLN A 336 -6.83 7.23 6.42
CA GLN A 336 -7.08 6.25 7.48
C GLN A 336 -6.09 6.36 8.65
N GLU A 337 -4.78 6.44 8.37
CA GLU A 337 -3.76 6.57 9.41
C GLU A 337 -3.86 7.92 10.14
N THR A 338 -4.12 9.01 9.42
CA THR A 338 -4.28 10.34 10.02
C THR A 338 -5.48 10.40 10.96
N MET A 339 -6.57 9.69 10.64
CA MET A 339 -7.73 9.60 11.53
C MET A 339 -7.40 8.95 12.88
N LYS A 340 -6.42 8.04 12.92
CA LYS A 340 -5.95 7.40 14.15
C LYS A 340 -5.07 8.36 14.96
N ILE A 341 -4.14 9.04 14.29
CA ILE A 341 -3.27 10.06 14.92
C ILE A 341 -4.10 11.15 15.60
N GLN A 342 -5.08 11.73 14.89
CA GLN A 342 -5.93 12.82 15.40
C GLN A 342 -6.84 12.43 16.58
N ARG A 343 -7.00 11.14 16.89
CA ARG A 343 -7.78 10.70 18.07
C ARG A 343 -6.96 10.71 19.35
N ASN A 344 -5.64 10.72 19.24
CA ASN A 344 -4.72 10.64 20.38
C ASN A 344 -4.06 11.98 20.72
N ASP A 345 -4.17 12.97 19.82
CA ASP A 345 -3.75 14.36 20.04
C ASP A 345 -4.88 15.18 20.70
#